data_AF-A0A930YJN7-F1
#
_entry.id   AF-A0A930YJN7-F1
#
_cell.length_a   1.000
_cell.length_b   1.000
_cell.length_c   1.000
_cell.angle_alpha   90.00
_cell.angle_beta   90.00
_cell.angle_gamma   90.00
#
_symmetry.space_group_name_H-M   'P 1'
#
loop_
_entity.id
_entity.type
_entity.pdbx_description
1 polymer ?
#
loop_
_entity_poly.entity_id
_entity_poly.type
_entity_poly.pdbx_seq_one_letter_code
_entity_poly.pdbx_strand_id
1 'polypeptide(L)'
;MARPILHNSCARATTAAESRFRIDVPIAPCRAARVIGLDDDSVQVVADAAHEPWRTARFYACDDTAEAADLPDPDDLRLRDLDRGGMRLGDELEGVDVTVMVASNDDGAAAASHIGLACSLRGITTAGLVLGSGSSVAGALASLRPYARVLLVPAEPDDLVHLLTALRA
;
A
#
# COMPACT_ATOMS: atom_id res chain seq x y z
N MET A 1 4.69 -50.76 -21.21
CA MET A 1 5.85 -50.47 -20.33
C MET A 1 5.89 -48.97 -20.11
N ALA A 2 5.47 -48.48 -18.94
CA ALA A 2 5.35 -47.06 -18.66
C ALA A 2 6.75 -46.46 -18.38
N ARG A 3 7.11 -45.40 -19.11
CA ARG A 3 8.35 -44.64 -18.85
C ARG A 3 8.11 -43.70 -17.66
N PRO A 4 9.00 -43.68 -16.65
CA PRO A 4 8.87 -42.74 -15.55
C PRO A 4 9.14 -41.31 -16.05
N ILE A 5 8.27 -40.38 -15.71
CA ILE A 5 8.48 -38.95 -15.97
C ILE A 5 9.51 -38.48 -14.93
N LEU A 6 10.76 -38.33 -15.35
CA LEU A 6 11.81 -37.76 -14.50
C LEU A 6 11.41 -36.32 -14.12
N HIS A 7 11.44 -36.04 -12.82
CA HIS A 7 11.19 -34.74 -12.16
C HIS A 7 12.08 -33.56 -12.66
N ASN A 8 12.88 -33.76 -13.72
CA ASN A 8 13.79 -32.80 -14.35
C ASN A 8 13.30 -32.30 -15.73
N SER A 9 12.09 -32.68 -16.18
CA SER A 9 11.61 -32.21 -17.50
C SER A 9 11.35 -30.69 -17.54
N CYS A 10 11.10 -30.04 -16.39
CA CYS A 10 10.89 -28.59 -16.32
C CYS A 10 12.16 -27.77 -16.63
N ALA A 11 13.36 -28.31 -16.39
CA ALA A 11 14.61 -27.57 -16.58
C ALA A 11 15.10 -27.54 -18.05
N ARG A 12 14.54 -28.39 -18.93
CA ARG A 12 14.89 -28.43 -20.37
C ARG A 12 13.84 -27.79 -21.28
N ALA A 13 12.77 -27.26 -20.71
CA ALA A 13 11.64 -26.69 -21.44
C ALA A 13 11.84 -25.20 -21.78
N THR A 14 13.04 -24.80 -22.20
CA THR A 14 13.26 -23.42 -22.65
C THR A 14 14.29 -23.42 -23.78
N THR A 15 13.78 -23.29 -25.00
CA THR A 15 14.58 -23.11 -26.20
C THR A 15 15.13 -21.67 -26.28
N ALA A 16 16.20 -21.46 -27.06
CA ALA A 16 16.72 -20.11 -27.32
C ALA A 16 15.68 -19.19 -28.01
N ALA A 17 14.68 -19.76 -28.68
CA ALA A 17 13.56 -19.01 -29.27
C ALA A 17 12.52 -18.58 -28.22
N GLU A 18 12.38 -19.33 -27.12
CA GLU A 18 11.48 -19.00 -26.00
C GLU A 18 12.14 -18.03 -25.02
N SER A 19 13.48 -18.06 -24.87
CA SER A 19 14.20 -17.17 -23.96
C SER A 19 14.08 -15.68 -24.32
N ARG A 20 13.79 -15.34 -25.59
CA ARG A 20 13.57 -13.94 -26.01
C ARG A 20 12.33 -13.29 -25.39
N PHE A 21 11.42 -14.11 -24.84
CA PHE A 21 10.22 -13.64 -24.13
C PHE A 21 10.44 -13.56 -22.62
N ARG A 22 11.64 -13.85 -22.10
CA ARG A 22 11.96 -13.61 -20.69
C ARG A 22 11.94 -12.12 -20.41
N ILE A 23 11.27 -11.75 -19.33
CA ILE A 23 11.39 -10.44 -18.74
C ILE A 23 12.75 -10.40 -18.03
N ASP A 24 13.76 -9.91 -18.73
CA ASP A 24 15.10 -9.67 -18.19
C ASP A 24 15.24 -8.25 -17.63
N VAL A 25 14.11 -7.61 -17.31
CA VAL A 25 14.11 -6.30 -16.65
C VAL A 25 14.65 -6.48 -15.23
N PRO A 26 15.64 -5.66 -14.80
CA PRO A 26 16.08 -5.66 -13.41
C PRO A 26 14.89 -5.33 -12.52
N ILE A 27 14.62 -6.19 -11.53
CA ILE A 27 13.62 -5.87 -10.51
C ILE A 27 14.20 -4.70 -9.70
N ALA A 28 13.44 -3.59 -9.63
CA ALA A 28 13.84 -2.44 -8.83
C ALA A 28 14.21 -2.90 -7.42
N PRO A 29 15.32 -2.40 -6.85
CA PRO A 29 15.88 -2.93 -5.61
C PRO A 29 14.95 -2.75 -4.41
N CYS A 30 14.12 -1.70 -4.41
CA CYS A 30 13.15 -1.33 -3.38
C CYS A 30 11.95 -0.66 -4.06
N ARG A 31 10.75 -0.85 -3.51
CA ARG A 31 9.56 -0.10 -3.93
C ARG A 31 9.43 1.14 -3.07
N ALA A 32 9.30 2.31 -3.69
CA ALA A 32 9.03 3.56 -2.99
C ALA A 32 7.64 3.49 -2.35
N ALA A 33 7.60 3.16 -1.05
CA ALA A 33 6.37 2.98 -0.30
C ALA A 33 5.94 4.26 0.42
N ARG A 34 4.64 4.53 0.45
CA ARG A 34 4.00 5.52 1.30
C ARG A 34 3.04 4.82 2.24
N VAL A 35 3.20 5.02 3.53
CA VAL A 35 2.36 4.42 4.56
C VAL A 35 1.56 5.53 5.21
N ILE A 36 0.24 5.45 5.15
CA ILE A 36 -0.66 6.51 5.59
C ILE A 36 -1.63 5.94 6.63
N GLY A 37 -1.56 6.46 7.85
CA GLY A 37 -2.55 6.22 8.90
C GLY A 37 -3.77 7.11 8.67
N LEU A 38 -4.95 6.49 8.61
CA LEU A 38 -6.21 7.15 8.24
C LEU A 38 -7.03 7.63 9.44
N ASP A 39 -6.68 7.20 10.65
CA ASP A 39 -7.31 7.56 11.92
C ASP A 39 -6.29 7.50 13.06
N ASP A 40 -6.61 8.09 14.22
CA ASP A 40 -5.66 8.26 15.32
C ASP A 40 -5.00 6.95 15.79
N ASP A 41 -5.77 5.88 15.92
CA ASP A 41 -5.25 4.57 16.37
C ASP A 41 -4.36 3.93 15.29
N SER A 42 -4.75 4.04 14.02
CA SER A 42 -3.90 3.57 12.91
C SER A 42 -2.60 4.37 12.79
N VAL A 43 -2.63 5.68 13.11
CA VAL A 43 -1.44 6.53 13.11
C VAL A 43 -0.42 6.07 14.15
N GLN A 44 -0.87 5.54 15.30
CA GLN A 44 0.06 4.94 16.27
C GLN A 44 0.78 3.72 15.69
N VAL A 45 0.05 2.81 15.03
CA VAL A 45 0.65 1.63 14.38
C VAL A 45 1.64 2.02 13.27
N VAL A 46 1.29 3.05 12.49
CA VAL A 46 2.17 3.60 11.44
C VAL A 46 3.41 4.24 12.05
N ALA A 47 3.29 4.95 13.18
CA ALA A 47 4.42 5.54 13.89
C ALA A 47 5.33 4.46 14.50
N ASP A 48 4.77 3.41 15.08
CA ASP A 48 5.55 2.28 15.61
C ASP A 48 6.35 1.61 14.50
N ALA A 49 5.72 1.32 13.36
CA ALA A 49 6.41 0.75 12.20
C ALA A 49 7.51 1.67 11.64
N ALA A 50 7.36 2.99 11.75
CA ALA A 50 8.35 3.96 11.27
C ALA A 50 9.71 3.88 12.00
N HIS A 51 9.76 3.28 13.20
CA HIS A 51 11.00 3.12 13.98
C HIS A 51 11.97 2.08 13.40
N GLU A 52 11.54 1.25 12.46
CA GLU A 52 12.39 0.28 11.77
C GLU A 52 13.22 0.93 10.65
N PRO A 53 14.40 0.38 10.28
CA PRO A 53 15.32 1.00 9.34
C PRO A 53 14.90 0.79 7.87
N TRP A 54 13.82 1.45 7.45
CA TRP A 54 13.34 1.42 6.07
C TRP A 54 14.21 2.24 5.12
N ARG A 55 14.39 1.76 3.89
CA ARG A 55 15.25 2.44 2.90
C ARG A 55 14.52 3.57 2.18
N THR A 56 13.27 3.32 1.83
CA THR A 56 12.46 4.11 0.90
C THR A 56 11.04 4.36 1.40
N ALA A 57 10.56 3.60 2.40
CA ALA A 57 9.28 3.86 3.04
C ALA A 57 9.27 5.25 3.71
N ARG A 58 8.12 5.92 3.57
CA ARG A 58 7.81 7.17 4.27
C ARG A 58 6.43 7.06 4.91
N PHE A 59 6.26 7.70 6.05
CA PHE A 59 5.14 7.49 6.96
C PHE A 59 4.40 8.81 7.20
N TYR A 60 3.08 8.75 7.11
CA TYR A 60 2.22 9.93 7.18
C TYR A 60 0.98 9.65 8.03
N ALA A 61 0.46 10.71 8.63
CA ALA A 61 -0.87 10.78 9.21
C ALA A 61 -1.79 11.61 8.30
N CYS A 62 -3.05 11.20 8.21
CA CYS A 62 -4.10 12.03 7.63
C CYS A 62 -4.75 12.84 8.76
N ASP A 63 -4.39 14.12 8.88
CA ASP A 63 -4.86 14.97 10.01
C ASP A 63 -6.28 15.51 9.82
N ASP A 64 -6.77 15.66 8.59
CA ASP A 64 -8.05 16.33 8.26
C ASP A 64 -9.04 15.36 7.60
N THR A 65 -9.35 14.26 8.28
CA THR A 65 -10.28 13.25 7.76
C THR A 65 -11.71 13.78 7.63
N ALA A 66 -12.12 14.71 8.51
CA ALA A 66 -13.43 15.35 8.46
C ALA A 66 -13.58 16.30 7.27
N GLU A 67 -12.54 17.07 6.95
CA GLU A 67 -12.55 17.99 5.81
C GLU A 67 -12.34 17.27 4.47
N ALA A 68 -11.80 16.04 4.50
CA ALA A 68 -11.53 15.27 3.28
C ALA A 68 -12.78 15.07 2.42
N ALA A 69 -13.97 14.90 3.01
CA ALA A 69 -15.20 14.64 2.27
C ALA A 69 -15.65 15.80 1.37
N ASP A 70 -15.25 17.03 1.70
CA ASP A 70 -15.64 18.26 0.99
C ASP A 70 -14.58 18.70 -0.03
N LEU A 71 -13.47 17.96 -0.16
CA LEU A 71 -12.39 18.32 -1.08
C LEU A 71 -12.80 18.07 -2.54
N PRO A 72 -12.69 19.09 -3.42
CA PRO A 72 -13.03 18.94 -4.83
C PRO A 72 -11.98 18.11 -5.61
N ASP A 73 -10.71 18.18 -5.20
CA ASP A 73 -9.59 17.48 -5.82
C ASP A 73 -8.93 16.55 -4.79
N PRO A 74 -8.77 15.24 -5.08
CA PRO A 74 -8.04 14.34 -4.19
C PRO A 74 -6.60 14.73 -3.92
N ASP A 75 -5.94 15.46 -4.82
CA ASP A 75 -4.54 15.85 -4.65
C ASP A 75 -4.35 16.94 -3.58
N ASP A 76 -5.40 17.68 -3.25
CA ASP A 76 -5.38 18.73 -2.22
C ASP A 76 -5.44 18.17 -0.79
N LEU A 77 -5.69 16.87 -0.63
CA LEU A 77 -5.70 16.21 0.68
C LEU A 77 -4.37 16.45 1.39
N ARG A 78 -4.44 16.89 2.65
CA ARG A 78 -3.24 17.19 3.44
C ARG A 78 -2.77 15.96 4.20
N LEU A 79 -1.50 15.63 4.02
CA LEU A 79 -0.81 14.61 4.80
C LEU A 79 0.19 15.30 5.72
N ARG A 80 0.33 14.79 6.94
CA ARG A 80 1.41 15.16 7.84
C ARG A 80 2.42 14.04 7.85
N ASP A 81 3.63 14.33 7.40
CA ASP A 81 4.78 13.44 7.59
C ASP A 81 5.02 13.28 9.10
N LEU A 82 5.36 12.07 9.55
CA LEU A 82 5.63 11.83 10.97
C LEU A 82 6.95 12.48 11.45
N ASP A 83 7.89 12.73 10.53
CA ASP A 83 9.17 13.37 10.80
C ASP A 83 9.23 14.83 10.33
N ARG A 84 8.32 15.25 9.42
CA ARG A 84 8.32 16.58 8.78
C ARG A 84 6.98 17.29 8.93
N GLY A 85 6.89 18.50 8.36
CA GLY A 85 5.64 19.26 8.36
C GLY A 85 4.57 18.68 7.42
N GLY A 86 3.40 19.32 7.38
CA GLY A 86 2.32 18.96 6.48
C GLY A 86 2.59 19.29 5.01
N MET A 87 2.09 18.44 4.11
CA MET A 87 2.20 18.55 2.66
C MET A 87 0.91 18.10 1.96
N ARG A 88 0.84 18.28 0.65
CA ARG A 88 -0.29 17.83 -0.17
C ARG A 88 -0.04 16.42 -0.69
N LEU A 89 -1.10 15.64 -0.84
CA LEU A 89 -1.04 14.28 -1.36
C LEU A 89 -0.43 14.25 -2.77
N GLY A 90 -0.86 15.15 -3.65
CA GLY A 90 -0.39 15.17 -5.04
C GLY A 90 1.13 15.32 -5.17
N ASP A 91 1.73 16.16 -4.33
CA ASP A 91 3.17 16.42 -4.31
C ASP A 91 3.97 15.19 -3.84
N GLU A 92 3.40 14.39 -2.93
CA GLU A 92 4.08 13.22 -2.36
C GLU A 92 3.98 11.96 -3.24
N LEU A 93 2.97 11.88 -4.11
CA LEU A 93 2.75 10.70 -4.95
C LEU A 93 3.71 10.60 -6.15
N GLU A 94 4.58 11.59 -6.38
CA GLU A 94 5.56 11.54 -7.47
C GLU A 94 6.61 10.45 -7.25
N GLY A 95 6.73 9.52 -8.21
CA GLY A 95 7.70 8.41 -8.14
C GLY A 95 7.38 7.31 -7.12
N VAL A 96 6.15 7.29 -6.59
CA VAL A 96 5.69 6.25 -5.66
C VAL A 96 5.27 4.98 -6.40
N ASP A 97 5.68 3.83 -5.87
CA ASP A 97 5.31 2.52 -6.43
C ASP A 97 4.07 1.94 -5.74
N VAL A 98 3.98 2.15 -4.42
CA VAL A 98 2.97 1.55 -3.56
C VAL A 98 2.55 2.49 -2.43
N THR A 99 1.24 2.58 -2.21
CA THR A 99 0.65 3.28 -1.07
C THR A 99 -0.07 2.26 -0.20
N VAL A 100 0.32 2.20 1.08
CA VAL A 100 -0.31 1.37 2.11
C VAL A 100 -1.17 2.29 2.98
N MET A 101 -2.48 2.08 2.94
CA MET A 101 -3.43 2.79 3.80
C MET A 101 -3.76 1.90 5.01
N VAL A 102 -3.67 2.45 6.21
CA VAL A 102 -3.95 1.74 7.46
C VAL A 102 -5.14 2.40 8.13
N ALA A 103 -6.15 1.61 8.47
CA ALA A 103 -7.34 2.07 9.19
C ALA A 103 -7.65 1.15 10.38
N SER A 104 -8.10 1.73 11.48
CA SER A 104 -8.66 1.02 12.64
C SER A 104 -10.17 1.22 12.76
N ASN A 105 -10.70 2.30 12.18
CA ASN A 105 -12.11 2.69 12.24
C ASN A 105 -12.55 3.42 10.95
N ASP A 106 -13.77 3.97 10.94
CA ASP A 106 -14.39 4.60 9.77
C ASP A 106 -14.08 6.10 9.61
N ASP A 107 -13.40 6.74 10.56
CA ASP A 107 -13.16 8.19 10.53
C ASP A 107 -12.37 8.60 9.29
N GLY A 108 -11.45 7.73 8.84
CA GLY A 108 -10.62 7.94 7.66
C GLY A 108 -11.24 7.54 6.31
N ALA A 109 -12.52 7.17 6.25
CA ALA A 109 -13.14 6.63 5.02
C ALA A 109 -13.09 7.60 3.83
N ALA A 110 -13.35 8.90 4.06
CA ALA A 110 -13.27 9.92 3.01
C ALA A 110 -11.83 10.07 2.49
N ALA A 111 -10.86 10.19 3.39
CA ALA A 111 -9.44 10.25 3.04
C ALA A 111 -8.99 9.01 2.25
N ALA A 112 -9.43 7.81 2.66
CA ALA A 112 -9.14 6.56 1.95
C ALA A 112 -9.63 6.58 0.50
N SER A 113 -10.81 7.17 0.26
CA SER A 113 -11.36 7.33 -1.09
C SER A 113 -10.52 8.29 -1.94
N HIS A 114 -10.11 9.44 -1.39
CA HIS A 114 -9.27 10.41 -2.09
C HIS A 114 -7.89 9.83 -2.41
N ILE A 115 -7.24 9.19 -1.43
CA ILE A 115 -5.93 8.55 -1.63
C ILE A 115 -6.04 7.42 -2.67
N GLY A 116 -7.05 6.57 -2.55
CA GLY A 116 -7.30 5.48 -3.49
C GLY A 116 -7.51 5.98 -4.92
N LEU A 117 -8.31 7.03 -5.10
CA LEU A 117 -8.54 7.66 -6.40
C LEU A 117 -7.26 8.29 -6.97
N ALA A 118 -6.54 9.08 -6.17
CA ALA A 118 -5.28 9.71 -6.58
C ALA A 118 -4.21 8.69 -6.99
N CYS A 119 -4.12 7.57 -6.28
CA CYS A 119 -3.23 6.45 -6.61
C CYS A 119 -3.67 5.75 -7.90
N SER A 120 -4.98 5.50 -8.05
CA SER A 120 -5.55 4.83 -9.23
C SER A 120 -5.28 5.61 -10.52
N LEU A 121 -5.47 6.94 -10.50
CA LEU A 121 -5.19 7.82 -11.63
C LEU A 121 -3.71 7.81 -12.06
N ARG A 122 -2.79 7.47 -11.15
CA ARG A 122 -1.34 7.43 -11.37
C ARG A 122 -0.79 6.02 -11.60
N GLY A 123 -1.62 4.98 -11.51
CA GLY A 123 -1.17 3.58 -11.61
C GLY A 123 -0.35 3.10 -10.41
N ILE A 124 -0.45 3.77 -9.28
CA ILE A 124 0.23 3.40 -8.02
C ILE A 124 -0.50 2.22 -7.39
N THR A 125 0.23 1.22 -6.90
CA THR A 125 -0.41 0.07 -6.25
C THR A 125 -0.92 0.45 -4.87
N THR A 126 -2.20 0.25 -4.63
CA THR A 126 -2.79 0.49 -3.31
C THR A 126 -2.93 -0.81 -2.53
N ALA A 127 -2.45 -0.83 -1.28
CA ALA A 127 -2.71 -1.87 -0.31
C ALA A 127 -3.47 -1.27 0.89
N GLY A 128 -4.45 -1.99 1.42
CA GLY A 128 -5.18 -1.61 2.64
C GLY A 128 -4.91 -2.60 3.77
N LEU A 129 -4.61 -2.08 4.97
CA LEU A 129 -4.58 -2.82 6.22
C LEU A 129 -5.68 -2.28 7.12
N VAL A 130 -6.60 -3.16 7.55
CA VAL A 130 -7.70 -2.78 8.43
C VAL A 130 -7.57 -3.55 9.74
N LEU A 131 -7.16 -2.86 10.80
CA LEU A 131 -6.85 -3.43 12.11
C LEU A 131 -8.12 -3.85 12.88
N GLY A 132 -9.20 -3.11 12.66
CA GLY A 132 -10.49 -3.36 13.30
C GLY A 132 -11.30 -4.48 12.63
N SER A 133 -12.39 -4.88 13.28
CA SER A 133 -13.34 -5.85 12.74
C SER A 133 -14.78 -5.45 13.01
N GLY A 134 -15.71 -5.93 12.19
CA GLY A 134 -17.13 -5.67 12.35
C GLY A 134 -17.57 -4.30 11.82
N SER A 135 -18.52 -3.67 12.50
CA SER A 135 -19.20 -2.46 12.01
C SER A 135 -18.39 -1.18 12.15
N SER A 136 -17.33 -1.15 12.96
CA SER A 136 -16.52 0.05 13.17
C SER A 136 -15.60 0.38 12.00
N VAL A 137 -15.42 -0.54 11.05
CA VAL A 137 -14.52 -0.41 9.89
C VAL A 137 -15.26 -0.59 8.55
N ALA A 138 -16.58 -0.63 8.57
CA ALA A 138 -17.37 -0.94 7.38
C ALA A 138 -17.26 0.16 6.30
N GLY A 139 -17.25 1.42 6.71
CA GLY A 139 -17.06 2.59 5.84
C GLY A 139 -15.64 2.68 5.26
N ALA A 140 -14.61 2.44 6.07
CA ALA A 140 -13.22 2.38 5.61
C ALA A 140 -13.05 1.25 4.59
N LEU A 141 -13.59 0.06 4.86
CA LEU A 141 -13.57 -1.06 3.91
C LEU A 141 -14.30 -0.72 2.61
N ALA A 142 -15.49 -0.12 2.68
CA ALA A 142 -16.25 0.28 1.50
C ALA A 142 -15.46 1.28 0.64
N SER A 143 -14.70 2.17 1.28
CA SER A 143 -13.87 3.19 0.62
C SER A 143 -12.58 2.62 0.03
N LEU A 144 -11.95 1.65 0.70
CA LEU A 144 -10.70 1.03 0.27
C LEU A 144 -10.90 0.02 -0.87
N ARG A 145 -11.97 -0.79 -0.83
CA ARG A 145 -12.19 -1.92 -1.76
C ARG A 145 -12.14 -1.59 -3.25
N PRO A 146 -12.62 -0.44 -3.75
CA PRO A 146 -12.55 -0.11 -5.17
C PRO A 146 -11.12 0.09 -5.68
N TYR A 147 -10.21 0.50 -4.81
CA TYR A 147 -8.85 0.93 -5.18
C TYR A 147 -7.77 -0.07 -4.72
N ALA A 148 -8.01 -0.78 -3.61
CA ALA A 148 -7.06 -1.71 -3.03
C ALA A 148 -6.87 -2.96 -3.92
N ARG A 149 -5.63 -3.18 -4.36
CA ARG A 149 -5.21 -4.43 -5.02
C ARG A 149 -4.97 -5.56 -4.02
N VAL A 150 -4.59 -5.18 -2.80
CA VAL A 150 -4.41 -6.08 -1.65
C VAL A 150 -5.14 -5.46 -0.48
N LEU A 151 -5.96 -6.23 0.23
CA LEU A 151 -6.69 -5.77 1.40
C LEU A 151 -6.61 -6.85 2.49
N LEU A 152 -6.04 -6.51 3.64
CA LEU A 152 -5.88 -7.42 4.78
C LEU A 152 -6.88 -7.03 5.88
N VAL A 153 -7.76 -7.97 6.26
CA VAL A 153 -8.88 -7.74 7.19
C VAL A 153 -9.24 -9.04 7.93
N PRO A 154 -9.28 -9.05 9.28
CA PRO A 154 -8.59 -8.08 10.13
C PRO A 154 -7.07 -8.20 9.95
N ALA A 155 -6.36 -7.10 10.12
CA ALA A 155 -4.92 -7.06 10.18
C ALA A 155 -4.45 -6.93 11.64
N GLU A 156 -3.25 -7.43 11.91
CA GLU A 156 -2.54 -7.18 13.15
C GLU A 156 -1.49 -6.08 12.91
N PRO A 157 -1.08 -5.31 13.94
CA PRO A 157 -0.07 -4.26 13.79
C PRO A 157 1.22 -4.74 13.11
N ASP A 158 1.67 -5.96 13.43
CA ASP A 158 2.88 -6.57 12.88
C ASP A 158 2.77 -6.89 11.37
N ASP A 159 1.55 -7.03 10.84
CA ASP A 159 1.34 -7.26 9.40
C ASP A 159 1.85 -6.10 8.55
N LEU A 160 1.86 -4.87 9.08
CA LEU A 160 2.41 -3.71 8.40
C LEU A 160 3.92 -3.88 8.18
N VAL A 161 4.65 -4.30 9.22
CA VAL A 161 6.09 -4.54 9.16
C VAL A 161 6.40 -5.70 8.21
N HIS A 162 5.63 -6.78 8.28
CA HIS A 162 5.77 -7.91 7.37
C HIS A 162 5.52 -7.54 5.90
N LEU A 163 4.49 -6.73 5.65
CA LEU A 163 4.17 -6.23 4.32
C LEU A 163 5.30 -5.35 3.76
N LEU A 164 5.79 -4.38 4.55
CA LEU A 164 6.89 -3.50 4.12
C LEU A 164 8.19 -4.27 3.89
N THR A 165 8.48 -5.26 4.73
CA THR A 165 9.62 -6.17 4.54
C THR A 165 9.50 -6.93 3.22
N ALA A 166 8.31 -7.45 2.90
CA ALA A 166 8.06 -8.15 1.63
C ALA A 166 8.19 -7.22 0.41
N LEU A 167 7.80 -5.96 0.55
CA LEU A 167 7.98 -4.92 -0.47
C LEU A 167 9.43 -4.45 -0.61
N ARG A 168 10.32 -4.85 0.31
CA ARG A 168 11.71 -4.38 0.42
C ARG A 168 11.76 -2.85 0.53
N ALA A 169 10.84 -2.31 1.32
CA ALA A 169 10.64 -0.88 1.46
C ALA A 169 11.81 -0.16 2.13
#